data_AF-V5WLP7-F1
#
_entry.id   AF-V5WLP7-F1
#
_cell.length_a   1.000
_cell.length_b   1.000
_cell.length_c   1.000
_cell.angle_alpha   90.00
_cell.angle_beta   90.00
_cell.angle_gamma   90.00
#
_symmetry.space_group_name_H-M   'P 1'
#
loop_
_entity.id
_entity.type
_entity.pdbx_description
1 polymer ?
#
loop_
_entity_poly.entity_id
_entity_poly.type
_entity_poly.pdbx_seq_one_letter_code
_entity_poly.pdbx_strand_id
1 'polypeptide(L)'
;MAEAKMTEQDFQQIEAYIKENFSQWIMEQEQKAAAAVSPFAGYALSERIVRVEEELKHQYEAIKDLQKSIDARFAEQQAQSDQRFAEMQSYLDRRFNDMQIQMDRRFGEVDKRFEQVDKRFEKVDKRFEQMDKRFDESNRRFTIFSSILALLIAAVPVGLALAGL
;
A
#
# COMPACT_ATOMS: atom_id res chain seq x y z
N MET A 1 3.39 31.22 15.59
CA MET A 1 3.14 31.72 16.96
C MET A 1 4.47 31.65 17.68
N ALA A 2 5.03 32.79 18.08
CA ALA A 2 6.36 32.84 18.69
C ALA A 2 6.25 32.49 20.18
N GLU A 3 6.94 31.42 20.62
CA GLU A 3 7.09 31.10 22.03
C GLU A 3 7.88 32.22 22.72
N ALA A 4 7.25 32.92 23.68
CA ALA A 4 7.94 33.89 24.51
C ALA A 4 8.86 33.14 25.50
N LYS A 5 10.11 32.89 25.10
CA LYS A 5 11.14 32.41 26.02
C LYS A 5 11.63 33.58 26.85
N MET A 6 11.40 33.53 28.16
CA MET A 6 12.05 34.41 29.13
C MET A 6 13.57 34.32 28.94
N THR A 7 14.20 35.47 28.80
CA THR A 7 15.63 35.62 28.61
C THR A 7 16.34 35.67 29.96
N GLU A 8 17.65 35.39 29.98
CA GLU A 8 18.50 35.52 31.19
C GLU A 8 18.39 36.91 31.82
N GLN A 9 18.19 37.92 30.98
CA GLN A 9 18.04 39.30 31.38
C GLN A 9 16.72 39.54 32.15
N ASP A 10 15.66 38.81 31.80
CA ASP A 10 14.37 38.86 32.51
C ASP A 10 14.49 38.27 33.92
N PHE A 11 15.25 37.16 34.06
CA PHE A 11 15.50 36.57 35.38
C PHE A 11 16.32 37.49 36.28
N GLN A 12 17.35 38.15 35.74
CA GLN A 12 18.14 39.12 36.50
C GLN A 12 17.31 40.34 36.95
N GLN A 13 16.40 40.82 36.10
CA GLN A 13 15.48 41.90 36.48
C GLN A 13 14.51 41.48 37.58
N ILE A 14 13.96 40.27 37.50
CA ILE A 14 13.09 39.72 38.55
C ILE A 14 13.87 39.57 39.86
N GLU A 15 15.10 39.05 39.81
CA GLU A 15 15.94 38.88 40.99
C GLU A 15 16.28 40.22 41.67
N ALA A 16 16.68 41.23 40.89
CA ALA A 16 16.97 42.56 41.39
C ALA A 16 15.73 43.21 42.02
N TYR A 17 14.58 43.12 41.35
CA TYR A 17 13.31 43.64 41.85
C TYR A 17 12.89 42.98 43.15
N ILE A 18 13.01 41.65 43.26
CA ILE A 18 12.72 40.92 44.49
C ILE A 18 13.68 41.38 45.59
N LYS A 19 14.99 41.45 45.36
CA LYS A 19 15.96 41.87 46.39
C LYS A 19 15.69 43.28 46.93
N GLU A 20 15.30 44.21 46.07
CA GLU A 20 15.01 45.59 46.47
C GLU A 20 13.67 45.74 47.18
N ASN A 21 12.64 45.04 46.72
CA ASN A 21 11.26 45.29 47.17
C ASN A 21 10.74 44.26 48.18
N PHE A 22 11.32 43.06 48.23
CA PHE A 22 10.82 41.98 49.09
C PHE A 22 10.98 42.36 50.56
N SER A 23 12.14 42.85 51.00
CA SER A 23 12.34 43.21 52.41
C SER A 23 11.36 44.30 52.89
N GLN A 24 11.11 45.33 52.08
CA GLN A 24 10.11 46.37 52.42
C GLN A 24 8.69 45.81 52.42
N TRP A 25 8.33 45.01 51.41
CA TRP A 25 7.01 44.42 51.32
C TRP A 25 6.71 43.46 52.49
N ILE A 26 7.72 42.68 52.93
CA ILE A 26 7.64 41.82 54.11
C ILE A 26 7.40 42.67 55.36
N MET A 27 8.19 43.73 55.56
CA MET A 27 8.04 44.62 56.70
C MET A 27 6.67 45.30 56.70
N GLU A 28 6.18 45.77 55.56
CA GLU A 28 4.82 46.33 55.47
C GLU A 28 3.72 45.31 55.78
N GLN A 29 3.89 44.04 55.37
CA GLN A 29 2.96 42.97 55.69
C GLN A 29 3.01 42.60 57.17
N GLU A 30 4.20 42.50 57.76
CA GLU A 30 4.39 42.26 59.18
C GLU A 30 3.85 43.42 60.03
N GLN A 31 4.02 44.66 59.59
CA GLN A 31 3.53 45.85 60.28
C GLN A 31 2.00 45.97 60.20
N LYS A 32 1.39 45.61 59.05
CA LYS A 32 -0.07 45.47 58.91
C LYS A 32 -0.62 44.33 59.77
N ALA A 33 0.11 43.23 59.90
CA ALA A 33 -0.26 42.11 60.78
C ALA A 33 -0.01 42.41 62.27
N ALA A 34 1.00 43.23 62.61
CA ALA A 34 1.29 43.70 63.97
C ALA A 34 0.29 44.77 64.44
N ALA A 35 -0.19 45.62 63.53
CA ALA A 35 -1.30 46.55 63.79
C ALA A 35 -2.64 45.83 64.06
N ALA A 36 -2.77 44.58 63.60
CA ALA A 36 -3.88 43.68 63.86
C ALA A 36 -3.58 42.71 65.02
N VAL A 37 -3.03 43.19 66.15
CA VAL A 37 -2.86 42.47 67.45
C VAL A 37 -2.68 40.94 67.32
N SER A 38 -1.63 40.48 66.63
CA SER A 38 -1.25 39.06 66.65
C SER A 38 0.27 38.91 66.72
N PRO A 39 0.83 38.33 67.81
CA PRO A 39 2.26 38.05 67.96
C PRO A 39 2.86 37.09 66.93
N PHE A 40 2.08 36.64 65.94
CA PHE A 40 2.43 35.57 65.01
C PHE A 40 2.57 36.02 63.54
N ALA A 41 2.59 37.32 63.26
CA ALA A 41 2.68 37.88 61.91
C ALA A 41 3.80 37.26 61.03
N GLY A 42 5.02 37.11 61.55
CA GLY A 42 6.15 36.48 60.82
C GLY A 42 5.96 34.98 60.56
N TYR A 43 5.19 34.29 61.40
CA TYR A 43 4.83 32.88 61.22
C TYR A 43 3.81 32.71 60.09
N ALA A 44 2.90 33.66 59.90
CA ALA A 44 1.85 33.57 58.87
C ALA A 44 2.42 33.61 57.44
N LEU A 45 3.48 34.38 57.19
CA LEU A 45 4.16 34.36 55.90
C LEU A 45 4.94 33.05 55.71
N SER A 46 5.68 32.61 56.72
CA SER A 46 6.43 31.35 56.68
C SER A 46 5.50 30.16 56.38
N GLU A 47 4.30 30.16 56.96
CA GLU A 47 3.25 29.17 56.69
C GLU A 47 2.73 29.25 55.25
N ARG A 48 2.57 30.46 54.69
CA ARG A 48 2.20 30.64 53.26
C ARG A 48 3.30 30.13 52.33
N ILE A 49 4.58 30.35 52.67
CA ILE A 49 5.72 29.85 51.89
C ILE A 49 5.73 28.31 51.91
N VAL A 50 5.56 27.70 53.08
CA VAL A 50 5.49 26.23 53.22
C VAL A 50 4.33 25.65 52.39
N ARG A 51 3.14 26.25 52.42
CA ARG A 51 2.01 25.81 51.56
C ARG A 51 2.33 25.92 50.08
N VAL A 52 3.01 26.99 49.65
CA VAL A 52 3.41 27.17 48.24
C VAL A 52 4.46 26.12 47.86
N GLU A 53 5.43 25.82 48.71
CA GLU A 53 6.42 24.76 48.46
C GLU A 53 5.76 23.38 48.37
N GLU A 54 4.79 23.09 49.23
CA GLU A 54 4.00 21.86 49.18
C GLU A 54 3.19 21.77 47.88
N GLU A 55 2.52 22.85 47.47
CA GLU A 55 1.77 22.91 46.21
C GLU A 55 2.70 22.72 44.99
N LEU A 56 3.87 23.35 44.99
CA LEU A 56 4.86 23.18 43.92
C LEU A 56 5.39 21.74 43.83
N LYS A 57 5.63 21.08 44.97
CA LYS A 57 5.98 19.65 45.00
C LYS A 57 4.86 18.78 44.44
N HIS A 58 3.62 19.08 44.82
CA HIS A 58 2.46 18.35 44.30
C HIS A 58 2.32 18.55 42.79
N GLN A 59 2.52 19.77 42.27
CA GLN A 59 2.52 20.02 40.83
C GLN A 59 3.65 19.31 40.11
N TYR A 60 4.86 19.27 40.68
CA TYR A 60 5.99 18.53 40.09
C TYR A 60 5.67 17.04 39.96
N GLU A 61 5.15 16.40 41.00
CA GLU A 61 4.76 14.98 40.94
C GLU A 61 3.59 14.76 39.98
N ALA A 62 2.59 15.66 39.93
CA ALA A 62 1.50 15.57 38.96
C ALA A 62 1.99 15.67 37.51
N ILE A 63 2.93 16.58 37.22
CA ILE A 63 3.54 16.72 35.89
C ILE A 63 4.36 15.47 35.52
N LYS A 64 5.12 14.94 36.47
CA LYS A 64 5.92 13.72 36.27
C LYS A 64 5.05 12.50 36.00
N ASP A 65 3.93 12.35 36.71
CA ASP A 65 2.98 11.27 36.48
C ASP A 65 2.21 11.45 35.17
N LEU A 66 1.86 12.69 34.81
CA LEU A 66 1.33 13.01 33.50
C LEU A 66 2.30 12.58 32.40
N GLN A 67 3.58 12.91 32.53
CA GLN A 67 4.61 12.54 31.55
C GLN A 67 4.73 11.02 31.40
N LYS A 68 4.78 10.27 32.50
CA LYS A 68 4.76 8.80 32.44
C LYS A 68 3.51 8.25 31.74
N SER A 69 2.35 8.86 31.99
CA SER A 69 1.09 8.43 31.36
C SER A 69 1.08 8.70 29.85
N ILE A 70 1.70 9.80 29.42
CA ILE A 70 1.87 10.15 28.01
C ILE A 70 2.82 9.16 27.34
N ASP A 71 3.96 8.87 27.96
CA ASP A 71 4.95 7.92 27.43
C ASP A 71 4.35 6.52 27.29
N ALA A 72 3.58 6.07 28.28
CA ALA A 72 2.87 4.79 28.23
C ALA A 72 1.84 4.75 27.09
N ARG A 73 1.05 5.81 26.91
CA ARG A 73 0.07 5.90 25.80
C ARG A 73 0.74 5.94 24.44
N PHE A 74 1.89 6.61 24.32
CA PHE A 74 2.67 6.62 23.08
C PHE A 74 3.21 5.25 22.75
N ALA A 75 3.76 4.54 23.74
CA ALA A 75 4.24 3.17 23.55
C ALA A 75 3.11 2.22 23.13
N GLU A 76 1.94 2.33 23.76
CA GLU A 76 0.75 1.55 23.39
C GLU A 76 0.28 1.88 21.96
N GLN A 77 0.20 3.16 21.61
CA GLN A 77 -0.21 3.60 20.28
C GLN A 77 0.78 3.09 19.20
N GLN A 78 2.08 3.14 19.48
CA GLN A 78 3.10 2.61 18.59
C GLN A 78 2.93 1.11 18.39
N ALA A 79 2.75 0.35 19.47
CA ALA A 79 2.53 -1.10 19.39
C ALA A 79 1.26 -1.44 18.60
N GLN A 80 0.16 -0.69 18.80
CA GLN A 80 -1.07 -0.87 18.01
C GLN A 80 -0.86 -0.54 16.53
N SER A 81 -0.08 0.51 16.22
CA SER A 81 0.25 0.88 14.85
C SER A 81 1.07 -0.22 14.17
N ASP A 82 2.09 -0.73 14.85
CA ASP A 82 2.96 -1.80 14.35
C ASP A 82 2.17 -3.09 14.13
N GLN A 83 1.27 -3.44 15.05
CA GLN A 83 0.37 -4.58 14.90
C GLN A 83 -0.52 -4.42 13.66
N ARG A 84 -1.19 -3.27 13.50
CA ARG A 84 -2.05 -3.02 12.34
C ARG A 84 -1.27 -3.05 11.03
N PHE A 85 -0.03 -2.56 11.04
CA PHE A 85 0.83 -2.62 9.86
C PHE A 85 1.18 -4.07 9.51
N ALA A 86 1.57 -4.88 10.50
CA ALA A 86 1.85 -6.31 10.29
C ALA A 86 0.62 -7.08 9.79
N GLU A 87 -0.57 -6.78 10.31
CA GLU A 87 -1.85 -7.35 9.85
C GLU A 87 -2.14 -6.95 8.40
N MET A 88 -1.96 -5.68 8.05
CA MET A 88 -2.13 -5.17 6.68
C MET A 88 -1.17 -5.85 5.70
N GLN A 89 0.11 -5.96 6.06
CA GLN A 89 1.11 -6.67 5.23
C GLN A 89 0.68 -8.13 5.01
N SER A 90 0.30 -8.82 6.08
CA SER A 90 -0.15 -10.22 6.00
C SER A 90 -1.44 -10.40 5.19
N TYR A 91 -2.32 -9.40 5.16
CA TYR A 91 -3.53 -9.42 4.34
C TYR A 91 -3.19 -9.20 2.86
N LEU A 92 -2.30 -8.24 2.56
CA LEU A 92 -1.87 -7.95 1.20
C LEU A 92 -1.12 -9.14 0.59
N ASP A 93 -0.23 -9.79 1.34
CA ASP A 93 0.49 -10.98 0.89
C ASP A 93 -0.46 -12.12 0.53
N ARG A 94 -1.46 -12.39 1.38
CA ARG A 94 -2.49 -13.40 1.11
C ARG A 94 -3.27 -13.06 -0.16
N ARG A 95 -3.73 -11.82 -0.29
CA ARG A 95 -4.49 -11.37 -1.47
C ARG A 95 -3.67 -11.45 -2.75
N PHE A 96 -2.38 -11.10 -2.69
CA PHE A 96 -1.48 -11.16 -3.83
C PHE A 96 -1.23 -12.62 -4.26
N ASN A 97 -1.01 -13.51 -3.31
CA ASN A 97 -0.83 -14.94 -3.58
C ASN A 97 -2.10 -15.56 -4.20
N ASP A 98 -3.28 -15.28 -3.63
CA ASP A 98 -4.56 -15.74 -4.18
C ASP A 98 -4.78 -15.24 -5.63
N MET A 99 -4.41 -13.98 -5.91
CA MET A 99 -4.50 -13.41 -7.25
C MET A 99 -3.54 -14.11 -8.21
N GLN A 100 -2.31 -14.41 -7.77
CA GLN A 100 -1.32 -15.12 -8.57
C GLN A 100 -1.81 -16.53 -8.92
N ILE A 101 -2.33 -17.29 -7.94
CA ILE A 101 -2.89 -18.62 -8.16
C ILE A 101 -4.06 -18.58 -9.16
N GLN A 102 -4.94 -17.58 -9.06
CA GLN A 102 -6.05 -17.42 -10.00
C GLN A 102 -5.56 -17.09 -11.42
N MET A 103 -4.53 -16.25 -11.56
CA MET A 103 -3.92 -15.96 -12.86
C MET A 103 -3.32 -17.23 -13.46
N ASP A 104 -2.52 -17.96 -12.70
CA ASP A 104 -1.88 -19.20 -13.16
C ASP A 104 -2.93 -20.23 -13.62
N ARG A 105 -4.03 -20.38 -12.87
CA ARG A 105 -5.13 -21.26 -13.28
C ARG A 105 -5.75 -20.82 -14.61
N ARG A 106 -6.03 -19.52 -14.77
CA ARG A 106 -6.63 -18.99 -16.01
C ARG A 106 -5.69 -19.14 -17.20
N PHE A 107 -4.39 -18.91 -17.02
CA PHE A 107 -3.40 -19.13 -18.07
C PHE A 107 -3.33 -20.62 -18.44
N GLY A 108 -3.33 -21.53 -17.47
CA GLY A 108 -3.38 -22.97 -17.75
C GLY A 108 -4.65 -23.41 -18.48
N GLU A 109 -5.80 -22.76 -18.26
CA GLU A 109 -7.02 -22.98 -19.04
C GLU A 109 -6.90 -22.46 -20.49
N VAL A 110 -6.24 -21.32 -20.68
CA VAL A 110 -5.96 -20.76 -22.00
C VAL A 110 -5.05 -21.71 -22.80
N ASP A 111 -3.98 -22.22 -22.18
CA ASP A 111 -3.06 -23.17 -22.82
C ASP A 111 -3.81 -24.42 -23.30
N LYS A 112 -4.67 -25.00 -22.45
CA LYS A 112 -5.51 -26.15 -22.84
C LYS A 112 -6.43 -25.85 -24.03
N ARG A 113 -6.95 -24.62 -24.14
CA ARG A 113 -7.77 -24.22 -25.27
C ARG A 113 -6.94 -24.08 -26.54
N PHE A 114 -5.71 -23.57 -26.44
CA PHE A 114 -4.78 -23.53 -27.57
C PHE A 114 -4.42 -24.94 -28.06
N GLU A 115 -4.11 -25.88 -27.17
CA GLU A 115 -3.89 -27.28 -27.55
C GLU A 115 -5.08 -27.90 -28.30
N GLN A 116 -6.31 -27.55 -27.91
CA GLN A 116 -7.52 -28.00 -28.62
C GLN A 116 -7.64 -27.36 -30.01
N VAL A 117 -7.25 -26.09 -30.15
CA VAL A 117 -7.22 -25.39 -31.43
C VAL A 117 -6.19 -26.04 -32.35
N ASP A 118 -4.98 -26.33 -31.86
CA ASP A 118 -3.93 -27.01 -32.63
C ASP A 118 -4.41 -28.36 -33.15
N LYS A 119 -5.03 -29.18 -32.30
CA LYS A 119 -5.63 -30.47 -32.71
C LYS A 119 -6.72 -30.31 -33.77
N ARG A 120 -7.44 -29.18 -33.79
CA ARG A 120 -8.44 -28.91 -34.84
C ARG A 120 -7.76 -28.51 -36.15
N PHE A 121 -6.69 -27.72 -36.09
CA PHE A 121 -5.89 -27.37 -37.27
C PHE A 121 -5.25 -28.61 -37.90
N GLU A 122 -4.65 -29.52 -37.10
CA GLU A 122 -4.13 -30.79 -37.62
C GLU A 122 -5.19 -31.62 -38.36
N LYS A 123 -6.44 -31.62 -37.87
CA LYS A 123 -7.55 -32.29 -38.55
C LYS A 123 -7.94 -31.60 -39.86
N VAL A 124 -7.86 -30.26 -39.90
CA VAL A 124 -8.10 -29.48 -41.11
C VAL A 124 -7.02 -29.77 -42.15
N ASP A 125 -5.75 -29.78 -41.75
CA ASP A 125 -4.62 -30.09 -42.63
C ASP A 125 -4.77 -31.49 -43.25
N LYS A 126 -5.11 -32.50 -42.44
CA LYS A 126 -5.41 -33.86 -42.95
C LYS A 126 -6.54 -33.89 -43.96
N ARG A 127 -7.56 -33.04 -43.82
CA ARG A 127 -8.67 -32.96 -44.80
C ARG A 127 -8.21 -32.29 -46.09
N PHE A 128 -7.36 -31.27 -46.02
CA PHE A 128 -6.76 -30.65 -47.19
C PHE A 128 -5.88 -31.65 -47.95
N GLU A 129 -5.01 -32.39 -47.27
CA GLU A 129 -4.20 -33.44 -47.89
C GLU A 129 -5.05 -34.51 -48.61
N GLN A 130 -6.20 -34.87 -48.04
CA GLN A 130 -7.14 -35.80 -48.69
C GLN A 130 -7.82 -35.19 -49.92
N MET A 131 -8.14 -33.89 -49.88
CA MET A 131 -8.70 -33.18 -51.02
C MET A 131 -7.69 -33.08 -52.15
N ASP A 132 -6.43 -32.76 -51.86
CA ASP A 132 -5.34 -32.71 -52.85
C ASP A 132 -5.18 -34.07 -53.55
N LYS A 133 -5.15 -35.17 -52.79
CA LYS A 133 -5.09 -36.52 -53.38
C LYS A 133 -6.26 -36.83 -54.32
N ARG A 134 -7.48 -36.42 -53.95
CA ARG A 134 -8.66 -36.61 -54.81
C ARG A 134 -8.59 -35.74 -56.06
N PHE A 135 -8.05 -34.53 -55.94
CA PHE A 135 -7.86 -33.64 -57.08
C PHE A 135 -6.81 -34.20 -58.05
N ASP A 136 -5.68 -34.70 -57.55
CA ASP A 136 -4.65 -35.38 -58.34
C ASP A 136 -5.22 -36.60 -59.08
N GLU A 137 -6.02 -37.42 -58.40
CA GLU A 137 -6.68 -38.57 -59.02
C GLU A 137 -7.64 -38.13 -60.13
N SER A 138 -8.45 -37.10 -59.87
CA SER A 138 -9.36 -36.53 -60.86
C SER A 138 -8.61 -35.99 -62.08
N ASN A 139 -7.50 -35.27 -61.87
CA ASN A 139 -6.66 -34.73 -62.93
C ASN A 139 -6.01 -35.83 -63.77
N ARG A 140 -5.56 -36.92 -63.13
CA ARG A 140 -5.05 -38.10 -63.83
C ARG A 140 -6.12 -38.74 -64.71
N ARG A 141 -7.34 -38.93 -64.20
CA ARG A 141 -8.46 -39.46 -64.99
C ARG A 141 -8.78 -38.55 -66.17
N PHE A 142 -8.85 -37.23 -65.94
CA PHE A 142 -9.08 -36.25 -67.00
C PHE A 142 -8.01 -36.31 -68.09
N THR A 143 -6.73 -36.45 -67.72
CA THR A 143 -5.61 -36.62 -68.67
C THR A 143 -5.74 -37.89 -69.51
N ILE A 144 -6.14 -39.01 -68.89
CA ILE A 144 -6.40 -40.25 -69.63
C ILE A 144 -7.56 -40.04 -70.61
N PHE A 145 -8.68 -39.47 -70.16
CA PHE A 145 -9.82 -39.20 -71.04
C PHE A 145 -9.45 -38.26 -72.20
N SER A 146 -8.70 -37.19 -71.94
CA SER A 146 -8.28 -36.26 -72.98
C SER A 146 -7.35 -36.92 -74.00
N SER A 147 -6.42 -37.78 -73.56
CA SER A 147 -5.56 -38.55 -74.48
C SER A 147 -6.33 -39.54 -75.38
N ILE A 148 -7.31 -40.27 -74.83
CA ILE A 148 -8.14 -41.20 -75.61
C ILE A 148 -8.95 -40.43 -76.65
N LEU A 149 -9.57 -39.31 -76.25
CA LEU A 149 -10.32 -38.46 -77.18
C LEU A 149 -9.43 -37.91 -78.31
N ALA A 150 -8.21 -37.48 -77.99
CA ALA A 150 -7.25 -37.02 -79.00
C ALA A 150 -6.89 -38.14 -80.00
N LEU A 151 -6.65 -39.37 -79.54
CA LEU A 151 -6.40 -40.53 -80.41
C LEU A 151 -7.58 -40.86 -81.31
N LEU A 152 -8.81 -40.86 -80.78
CA LEU A 152 -10.02 -41.12 -81.56
C LEU A 152 -10.19 -40.08 -82.67
N ILE A 153 -10.02 -38.79 -82.35
CA ILE A 153 -10.12 -37.71 -83.33
C ILE A 153 -9.04 -37.85 -84.42
N ALA A 154 -7.81 -38.22 -84.04
CA ALA A 154 -6.71 -38.43 -84.99
C ALA A 154 -6.90 -39.65 -85.91
N ALA A 155 -7.68 -40.65 -85.51
CA ALA A 155 -7.95 -41.86 -86.30
C ALA A 155 -9.05 -41.70 -87.36
N VAL A 156 -9.99 -40.74 -87.18
CA VAL A 156 -11.11 -40.50 -88.10
C VAL A 156 -10.67 -40.19 -89.55
N PRO A 157 -9.65 -39.34 -89.81
CA PRO A 157 -9.19 -39.06 -91.17
C PRO A 157 -8.57 -40.27 -91.86
N VAL A 158 -7.87 -41.14 -91.11
CA VAL A 158 -7.19 -42.33 -91.65
C VAL A 158 -8.20 -43.39 -92.11
N GLY A 159 -9.27 -43.59 -91.35
CA GLY A 159 -10.35 -44.53 -91.73
C GLY A 159 -11.13 -44.07 -92.96
N LEU A 160 -11.36 -42.76 -93.12
CA LEU A 160 -11.99 -42.21 -94.31
C LEU A 160 -11.08 -42.31 -95.56
N ALA A 161 -9.77 -42.19 -95.40
CA ALA A 161 -8.82 -42.36 -96.51
C ALA A 161 -8.66 -43.82 -96.98
N LEU A 162 -8.85 -44.81 -96.09
CA LEU A 162 -8.77 -46.25 -96.42
C LEU A 162 -10.08 -46.84 -96.95
N ALA A 163 -11.24 -46.24 -96.63
CA ALA A 163 -12.55 -46.69 -97.13
C ALA A 163 -12.93 -46.11 -98.50
N GLY A 164 -12.15 -45.14 -99.00
CA GLY A 164 -12.37 -44.45 -100.29
C GLY A 164 -11.42 -44.87 -101.43
N LEU A 165 -10.70 -45.98 -101.28
CA LEU A 165 -9.74 -46.54 -102.25
C LEU A 165 -10.18 -47.97 -102.62
#